data_AF-A0A5S5MC14-F1
#
_entry.id   AF-A0A5S5MC14-F1
#
_cell.length_a   1.000
_cell.length_b   1.000
_cell.length_c   1.000
_cell.angle_alpha   90.00
_cell.angle_beta   90.00
_cell.angle_gamma   90.00
#
_symmetry.space_group_name_H-M   'P 1'
#
loop_
_entity.id
_entity.type
_entity.pdbx_description
1 polymer ?
#
loop_
_entity_poly.entity_id
_entity_poly.type
_entity_poly.pdbx_seq_one_letter_code
_entity_poly.pdbx_strand_id
1 'polypeptide(L)'
;MMDVQAFLRAAVRPRTRRLPAPQGLHIFFEDPAEAEFEVRGLNGEELARVRSTVERNRDMTAIVEKIFGDREEKVSAIRELMGLDSETLPDDLARRMAIISGGCMSPELDEQAAAKLFLVLPVFGYTLSDTILQLTGEGAELGE
;
A
#
# COMPACT_ATOMS: atom_id res chain seq x y z
N MET A 1 -1.61 32.33 -19.31
CA MET A 1 -2.81 31.50 -19.56
C MET A 1 -2.32 30.11 -19.95
N MET A 2 -2.96 29.05 -19.47
CA MET A 2 -2.58 27.67 -19.78
C MET A 2 -3.06 27.26 -21.19
N ASP A 3 -2.23 26.56 -21.96
CA ASP A 3 -2.65 25.92 -23.22
C ASP A 3 -3.35 24.59 -22.91
N VAL A 4 -4.68 24.64 -22.89
CA VAL A 4 -5.52 23.48 -22.60
C VAL A 4 -5.41 22.40 -23.68
N GLN A 5 -5.22 22.78 -24.95
CA GLN A 5 -5.13 21.82 -26.05
C GLN A 5 -3.80 21.08 -26.03
N ALA A 6 -2.71 21.75 -25.68
CA ALA A 6 -1.42 21.09 -25.44
C ALA A 6 -1.51 20.11 -24.25
N PHE A 7 -2.16 20.51 -23.14
CA PHE A 7 -2.35 19.65 -21.98
C PHE A 7 -3.14 18.37 -22.29
N LEU A 8 -4.26 18.48 -23.01
CA LEU A 8 -5.10 17.33 -23.38
C LEU A 8 -4.38 16.31 -24.30
N ARG A 9 -3.33 16.75 -25.02
CA ARG A 9 -2.55 15.88 -25.93
C ARG A 9 -1.29 15.31 -25.28
N ALA A 10 -0.89 15.81 -24.11
CA ALA A 10 0.33 15.36 -23.46
C ALA A 10 0.20 13.88 -23.07
N ALA A 11 1.25 13.10 -23.33
CA ALA A 11 1.36 11.77 -22.76
C ALA A 11 1.47 11.89 -21.23
N VAL A 12 0.79 11.00 -20.51
CA VAL A 12 0.75 10.98 -19.05
C VAL A 12 1.21 9.62 -18.58
N ARG A 13 2.24 9.60 -17.72
CA ARG A 13 2.70 8.37 -17.06
C ARG A 13 2.82 8.60 -15.56
N PRO A 14 2.44 7.61 -14.73
CA PRO A 14 2.62 7.75 -13.29
C PRO A 14 4.11 7.80 -12.97
N ARG A 15 4.50 8.68 -12.05
CA ARG A 15 5.87 8.65 -11.51
C ARG A 15 6.10 7.35 -10.77
N THR A 16 7.29 6.81 -10.89
CA THR A 16 7.71 5.58 -10.22
C THR A 16 8.91 5.82 -9.32
N ARG A 17 9.10 4.95 -8.33
CA ARG A 17 10.30 4.94 -7.48
C ARG A 17 10.61 3.53 -7.06
N ARG A 18 11.90 3.19 -7.03
CA ARG A 18 12.40 1.95 -6.46
C ARG A 18 12.89 2.16 -5.03
N LEU A 19 12.58 1.21 -4.16
CA LEU A 19 12.99 1.20 -2.76
C LEU A 19 13.67 -0.13 -2.46
N PRO A 20 14.85 -0.12 -1.83
CA PRO A 20 15.48 -1.36 -1.41
C PRO A 20 14.59 -2.07 -0.38
N ALA A 21 14.41 -3.38 -0.56
CA ALA A 21 13.71 -4.21 0.41
C ALA A 21 14.53 -4.30 1.71
N PRO A 22 13.90 -4.29 2.89
CA PRO A 22 14.57 -4.62 4.14
C PRO A 22 15.18 -6.02 4.08
N GLN A 23 16.32 -6.22 4.73
CA GLN A 23 17.04 -7.51 4.72
C GLN A 23 16.15 -8.69 5.11
N GLY A 24 15.20 -8.50 6.03
CA GLY A 24 14.24 -9.53 6.44
C GLY A 24 13.30 -10.03 5.35
N LEU A 25 13.19 -9.33 4.21
CA LEU A 25 12.40 -9.74 3.05
C LEU A 25 13.24 -10.38 1.94
N HIS A 26 14.56 -10.24 1.95
CA HIS A 26 15.43 -10.68 0.85
C HIS A 26 15.27 -12.17 0.50
N ILE A 27 14.94 -13.01 1.49
CA ILE A 27 14.71 -14.44 1.31
C ILE A 27 13.49 -14.78 0.44
N PHE A 28 12.60 -13.80 0.20
CA PHE A 28 11.39 -13.96 -0.61
C PHE A 28 11.57 -13.42 -2.04
N PHE A 29 12.75 -12.91 -2.39
CA PHE A 29 13.10 -12.49 -3.74
C PHE A 29 13.90 -13.58 -4.45
N GLU A 30 13.77 -13.67 -5.78
CA GLU A 30 14.55 -14.61 -6.59
C GLU A 30 16.05 -14.33 -6.48
N ASP A 31 16.42 -13.04 -6.50
CA ASP A 31 17.77 -12.57 -6.23
C ASP A 31 17.78 -11.65 -5.00
N PRO A 32 18.33 -12.10 -3.86
CA PRO A 32 18.50 -11.27 -2.67
C PRO A 32 19.27 -9.96 -2.89
N ALA A 33 20.20 -9.92 -3.86
CA ALA A 33 21.00 -8.72 -4.13
C ALA A 33 20.20 -7.62 -4.84
N GLU A 34 19.16 -8.01 -5.59
CA GLU A 34 18.27 -7.13 -6.35
C GLU A 34 16.89 -7.04 -5.68
N ALA A 35 16.82 -7.25 -4.36
CA ALA A 35 15.58 -7.20 -3.61
C ALA A 35 15.11 -5.74 -3.47
N GLU A 36 14.21 -5.32 -4.36
CA GLU A 36 13.64 -3.97 -4.39
C GLU A 36 12.13 -3.98 -4.65
N PHE A 37 11.48 -2.94 -4.15
CA PHE A 37 10.07 -2.63 -4.40
C PHE A 37 9.98 -1.50 -5.41
N GLU A 38 9.24 -1.70 -6.50
CA GLU A 38 8.88 -0.64 -7.42
C GLU A 38 7.45 -0.16 -7.12
N VAL A 39 7.31 1.14 -6.84
CA VAL A 39 6.02 1.78 -6.56
C VAL A 39 5.73 2.91 -7.52
N ARG A 40 4.46 3.29 -7.63
CA ARG A 40 4.01 4.41 -8.46
C ARG A 40 3.05 5.35 -7.74
N GLY A 41 2.90 6.56 -8.27
CA GLY A 41 1.79 7.45 -7.92
C GLY A 41 0.43 6.88 -8.33
N LEU A 42 -0.59 7.20 -7.55
CA LEU A 42 -1.99 6.87 -7.84
C LEU A 42 -2.63 7.94 -8.72
N ASN A 43 -3.57 7.54 -9.57
CA ASN A 43 -4.45 8.48 -10.25
C ASN A 43 -5.61 8.92 -9.32
N GLY A 44 -6.40 9.90 -9.77
CA GLY A 44 -7.48 10.47 -8.93
C GLY A 44 -8.58 9.48 -8.54
N GLU A 45 -8.86 8.50 -9.40
CA GLU A 45 -9.90 7.51 -9.16
C GLU A 45 -9.42 6.40 -8.20
N GLU A 46 -8.15 6.00 -8.30
CA GLU A 46 -7.50 5.12 -7.33
C GLU A 46 -7.40 5.76 -5.94
N LEU A 47 -7.01 7.03 -5.88
CA LEU A 47 -6.96 7.77 -4.62
C LEU A 47 -8.36 7.91 -3.99
N ALA A 48 -9.40 8.12 -4.80
CA ALA A 48 -10.78 8.14 -4.32
C ALA A 48 -11.20 6.78 -3.76
N ARG A 49 -10.84 5.66 -4.43
CA ARG A 49 -11.08 4.31 -3.92
C ARG A 49 -10.42 4.08 -2.57
N VAL A 50 -9.14 4.42 -2.42
CA VAL A 50 -8.41 4.33 -1.15
C VAL A 50 -9.14 5.07 -0.03
N ARG A 51 -9.67 6.28 -0.32
CA ARG A 51 -10.43 7.05 0.67
C ARG A 51 -11.74 6.37 1.06
N SER A 52 -12.42 5.73 0.11
CA SER A 52 -13.66 4.98 0.35
C SER A 52 -13.45 3.66 1.11
N THR A 53 -12.23 3.12 1.19
CA THR A 53 -11.91 1.90 1.95
C THR A 53 -12.27 2.05 3.43
N VAL A 54 -12.21 3.26 3.97
CA VAL A 54 -12.60 3.60 5.35
C VAL A 54 -14.09 3.33 5.60
N GLU A 55 -14.94 3.49 4.59
CA GLU A 55 -16.38 3.22 4.70
C GLU A 55 -16.68 1.72 4.67
N ARG A 56 -15.74 0.90 4.17
CA ARG A 56 -15.83 -0.56 4.00
C ARG A 56 -14.98 -1.34 5.02
N ASN A 57 -14.48 -0.67 6.06
CA ASN A 57 -13.42 -1.17 6.94
C ASN A 57 -13.74 -2.51 7.67
N ARG A 58 -15.00 -2.94 7.68
CA ARG A 58 -15.42 -4.26 8.18
C ARG A 58 -14.83 -5.43 7.39
N ASP A 59 -14.64 -5.28 6.08
CA ASP A 59 -14.14 -6.36 5.22
C ASP A 59 -12.64 -6.62 5.44
N MET A 60 -11.88 -5.57 5.78
CA MET A 60 -10.45 -5.66 6.03
C MET A 60 -10.12 -6.37 7.34
N THR A 61 -10.95 -6.19 8.39
CA THR A 61 -10.84 -6.96 9.63
C THR A 61 -10.95 -8.46 9.35
N ALA A 62 -11.93 -8.87 8.52
CA ALA A 62 -12.14 -10.27 8.16
C ALA A 62 -10.97 -10.86 7.35
N ILE A 63 -10.28 -10.04 6.55
CA ILE A 63 -9.06 -10.47 5.83
C ILE A 63 -7.93 -10.77 6.80
N VAL A 64 -7.68 -9.87 7.75
CA VAL A 64 -6.68 -10.09 8.81
C VAL A 64 -7.02 -11.36 9.60
N GLU A 65 -8.28 -11.54 9.99
CA GLU A 65 -8.73 -12.75 10.69
C GLU A 65 -8.50 -14.03 9.89
N LYS A 66 -8.79 -14.03 8.58
CA LYS A 66 -8.57 -15.20 7.72
C LYS A 66 -7.10 -15.58 7.55
N ILE A 67 -6.19 -14.60 7.52
CA ILE A 67 -4.74 -14.86 7.40
C ILE A 67 -4.20 -15.49 8.69
N PHE A 68 -4.77 -15.14 9.84
CA PHE A 68 -4.20 -15.48 11.16
C PHE A 68 -5.07 -16.44 12.00
N GLY A 69 -6.24 -16.85 11.49
CA GLY A 69 -7.30 -17.58 12.19
C GLY A 69 -6.98 -19.00 12.65
N ASP A 70 -5.87 -19.60 12.21
CA ASP A 70 -5.50 -20.97 12.60
C ASP A 70 -4.90 -21.09 14.01
N ARG A 71 -4.79 -19.97 14.75
CA ARG A 71 -4.39 -19.98 16.17
C ARG A 71 -5.23 -18.94 16.91
N GLU A 72 -6.35 -19.34 17.51
CA GLU A 72 -7.27 -18.45 18.23
C GLU A 72 -6.54 -17.51 19.24
N GLU A 73 -5.52 -18.01 19.95
CA GLU A 73 -4.68 -17.20 20.86
C GLU A 73 -3.83 -16.13 20.15
N LYS A 74 -3.44 -16.34 18.87
CA LYS A 74 -2.69 -15.32 18.11
C LYS A 74 -3.59 -14.23 17.57
N VAL A 75 -4.84 -14.54 17.24
CA VAL A 75 -5.78 -13.54 16.73
C VAL A 75 -6.08 -12.49 17.81
N SER A 76 -6.31 -12.90 19.06
CA SER A 76 -6.51 -11.95 20.16
C SER A 76 -5.24 -11.14 20.45
N ALA A 77 -4.06 -11.76 20.45
CA ALA A 77 -2.79 -11.06 20.69
C ALA A 77 -2.42 -10.09 19.56
N ILE A 78 -2.72 -10.43 18.29
CA ILE A 78 -2.55 -9.53 17.14
C ILE A 78 -3.55 -8.39 17.21
N ARG A 79 -4.80 -8.66 17.60
CA ARG A 79 -5.80 -7.62 17.84
C ARG A 79 -5.32 -6.63 18.90
N GLU A 80 -4.85 -7.13 20.04
CA GLU A 80 -4.31 -6.32 21.13
C GLU A 80 -3.04 -5.55 20.71
N LEU A 81 -2.10 -6.19 19.98
CA LEU A 81 -0.89 -5.56 19.43
C LEU A 81 -1.19 -4.45 18.42
N MET A 82 -2.29 -4.58 17.67
CA MET A 82 -2.70 -3.62 16.65
C MET A 82 -3.70 -2.57 17.17
N GLY A 83 -4.04 -2.59 18.47
CA GLY A 83 -5.04 -1.69 19.06
C GLY A 83 -6.47 -1.94 18.58
N LEU A 84 -6.77 -3.17 18.14
CA LEU A 84 -8.04 -3.66 17.62
C LEU A 84 -8.97 -4.18 18.73
N ASP A 85 -9.05 -3.45 19.84
CA ASP A 85 -10.10 -3.67 20.84
C ASP A 85 -11.51 -3.37 20.26
N SER A 86 -11.57 -2.83 19.03
CA SER A 86 -12.76 -2.63 18.22
C SER A 86 -12.85 -3.62 17.05
N GLU A 87 -14.06 -3.92 16.60
CA GLU A 87 -14.36 -4.80 15.44
C GLU A 87 -13.80 -4.30 14.08
N THR A 88 -13.05 -3.19 14.08
CA THR A 88 -12.59 -2.47 12.88
C THR A 88 -11.14 -2.03 13.02
N LEU A 89 -10.35 -2.19 11.96
CA LEU A 89 -8.99 -1.64 11.90
C LEU A 89 -8.98 -0.11 12.03
N PRO A 90 -7.95 0.49 12.67
CA PRO A 90 -7.74 1.92 12.60
C PRO A 90 -7.77 2.39 11.15
N ASP A 91 -8.55 3.43 10.87
CA ASP A 91 -8.77 3.91 9.50
C ASP A 91 -7.48 4.28 8.77
N ASP A 92 -6.46 4.76 9.50
CA ASP A 92 -5.14 5.02 8.91
C ASP A 92 -4.54 3.74 8.36
N LEU A 93 -4.46 2.68 9.16
CA LEU A 93 -3.89 1.41 8.73
C LEU A 93 -4.63 0.82 7.51
N ALA A 94 -5.96 0.87 7.52
CA ALA A 94 -6.78 0.42 6.40
C ALA A 94 -6.49 1.20 5.10
N ARG A 95 -6.41 2.54 5.19
CA ARG A 95 -6.00 3.38 4.06
C ARG A 95 -4.59 3.06 3.59
N ARG A 96 -3.65 2.84 4.52
CA ARG A 96 -2.25 2.56 4.21
C ARG A 96 -2.09 1.24 3.47
N MET A 97 -2.83 0.20 3.85
CA MET A 97 -2.87 -1.07 3.11
C MET A 97 -3.45 -0.91 1.70
N ALA A 98 -4.53 -0.14 1.56
CA ALA A 98 -5.13 0.14 0.26
C ALA A 98 -4.20 0.97 -0.65
N ILE A 99 -3.44 1.91 -0.08
CA ILE A 99 -2.41 2.68 -0.81
C ILE A 99 -1.36 1.74 -1.38
N ILE A 100 -0.81 0.85 -0.55
CA ILE A 100 0.19 -0.14 -1.00
C ILE A 100 -0.39 -1.02 -2.11
N SER A 101 -1.61 -1.52 -1.93
CA SER A 101 -2.23 -2.42 -2.90
C SER A 101 -2.52 -1.74 -4.25
N GLY A 102 -2.79 -0.43 -4.23
CA GLY A 102 -3.01 0.34 -5.46
C GLY A 102 -1.71 0.84 -6.13
N GLY A 103 -0.63 1.00 -5.36
CA GLY A 103 0.58 1.70 -5.82
C GLY A 103 1.84 0.85 -5.91
N CYS A 104 1.86 -0.36 -5.36
CA CYS A 104 3.01 -1.27 -5.45
C CYS A 104 2.95 -2.10 -6.73
N MET A 105 3.95 -1.94 -7.59
CA MET A 105 3.99 -2.57 -8.92
C MET A 105 4.82 -3.85 -8.94
N SER A 106 5.91 -3.90 -8.17
CA SER A 106 6.78 -5.08 -8.13
C SER A 106 7.44 -5.21 -6.75
N PRO A 107 7.27 -6.33 -6.03
CA PRO A 107 6.20 -7.30 -6.27
C PRO A 107 4.82 -6.62 -6.15
N GLU A 108 3.83 -7.09 -6.91
CA GLU A 108 2.44 -6.69 -6.68
C GLU A 108 2.01 -7.20 -5.31
N LEU A 109 1.49 -6.30 -4.47
CA LEU A 109 1.02 -6.64 -3.13
C LEU A 109 -0.50 -6.47 -3.09
N ASP A 110 -1.22 -7.53 -2.74
CA ASP A 110 -2.64 -7.44 -2.45
C ASP A 110 -2.88 -7.01 -0.99
N GLU A 111 -4.16 -6.90 -0.60
CA GLU A 111 -4.54 -6.50 0.76
C GLU A 111 -4.00 -7.46 1.83
N GLN A 112 -3.89 -8.76 1.51
CA GLN A 112 -3.37 -9.77 2.43
C GLN A 112 -1.87 -9.59 2.66
N ALA A 113 -1.12 -9.39 1.57
CA ALA A 113 0.31 -9.16 1.61
C ALA A 113 0.64 -7.83 2.30
N ALA A 114 -0.15 -6.78 2.04
CA ALA A 114 -0.02 -5.49 2.72
C ALA A 114 -0.29 -5.61 4.23
N ALA A 115 -1.34 -6.32 4.63
CA ALA A 115 -1.62 -6.59 6.04
C ALA A 115 -0.48 -7.36 6.72
N LYS A 116 0.04 -8.40 6.03
CA LYS A 116 1.19 -9.15 6.51
C LYS A 116 2.42 -8.27 6.67
N LEU A 117 2.65 -7.37 5.71
CA LEU A 117 3.77 -6.44 5.75
C LEU A 117 3.69 -5.50 6.95
N PHE A 118 2.53 -4.91 7.24
CA PHE A 118 2.36 -4.05 8.41
C PHE A 118 2.53 -4.81 9.72
N LEU A 119 2.19 -6.10 9.76
CA LEU A 119 2.40 -6.93 10.94
C LEU A 119 3.89 -7.20 11.21
N VAL A 120 4.68 -7.49 10.16
CA VAL A 120 6.08 -7.92 10.34
C VAL A 120 7.10 -6.78 10.23
N LEU A 121 6.82 -5.78 9.41
CA LEU A 121 7.73 -4.69 9.05
C LEU A 121 6.95 -3.36 8.95
N PRO A 122 6.28 -2.91 10.04
CA PRO A 122 5.37 -1.76 10.01
C PRO A 122 6.04 -0.48 9.50
N VAL A 123 7.28 -0.20 9.92
CA VAL A 123 8.02 0.99 9.47
C VAL A 123 8.23 0.99 7.96
N PHE A 124 8.51 -0.17 7.36
CA PHE A 124 8.67 -0.28 5.92
C PHE A 124 7.32 -0.19 5.20
N GLY A 125 6.25 -0.78 5.75
CA GLY A 125 4.88 -0.58 5.25
C GLY A 125 4.50 0.90 5.20
N TYR A 126 4.76 1.66 6.27
CA TYR A 126 4.57 3.11 6.28
C TYR A 126 5.43 3.79 5.21
N THR A 127 6.72 3.44 5.11
CA THR A 127 7.64 3.98 4.10
C THR A 127 7.14 3.78 2.67
N LEU A 128 6.65 2.59 2.31
CA LEU A 128 6.08 2.33 0.98
C LEU A 128 4.85 3.21 0.73
N SER A 129 3.91 3.22 1.67
CA SER A 129 2.68 3.98 1.52
C SER A 129 2.91 5.50 1.45
N ASP A 130 3.84 6.04 2.25
CA ASP A 130 4.25 7.44 2.21
C ASP A 130 4.92 7.78 0.88
N THR A 131 5.75 6.88 0.35
CA THR A 131 6.39 7.08 -0.95
C THR A 131 5.35 7.11 -2.08
N ILE A 132 4.36 6.22 -2.06
CA ILE A 132 3.25 6.23 -3.02
C ILE A 132 2.46 7.55 -2.92
N LEU A 133 2.15 8.02 -1.70
CA LEU A 133 1.47 9.30 -1.50
C LEU A 133 2.32 10.49 -1.96
N GLN A 134 3.63 10.44 -1.75
CA GLN A 134 4.55 11.46 -2.23
C GLN A 134 4.51 11.55 -3.77
N LEU A 135 4.67 10.41 -4.47
CA LEU A 135 4.60 10.35 -5.93
C LEU A 135 3.22 10.82 -6.45
N THR A 136 2.16 10.45 -5.73
CA THR A 136 0.78 10.91 -6.04
C THR A 136 0.67 12.43 -5.92
N GLY A 137 1.28 13.03 -4.89
CA GLY A 137 1.30 14.48 -4.67
C GLY A 137 2.18 15.25 -5.66
N GLU A 138 3.27 14.64 -6.13
CA GLU A 138 4.10 15.17 -7.23
C GLU A 138 3.31 15.20 -8.56
N GLY A 139 2.31 14.32 -8.69
CA GLY A 139 1.50 14.14 -9.89
C GLY A 139 2.14 13.19 -10.90
N ALA A 140 1.52 13.07 -12.06
CA ALA A 140 2.08 12.30 -13.18
C ALA A 140 3.15 13.09 -13.94
N GLU A 141 4.03 12.37 -14.63
CA GLU A 141 4.91 12.96 -15.63
C GLU A 141 4.12 13.29 -16.90
N LEU A 142 4.31 14.51 -17.40
CA LEU A 142 3.65 15.04 -18.59
C LEU A 142 4.69 15.27 -19.69
N GLY A 143 4.49 14.63 -20.84
CA GLY A 143 5.35 14.77 -22.02
C GLY A 143 6.50 13.77 -22.07
N GLU A 144 6.70 13.20 -23.26
CA GLU A 144 8.01 12.79 -23.79
C GLU A 144 8.39 13.80 -24.87
#